data_AF-A0A819XWZ7-F1
#
_entry.id   AF-A0A819XWZ7-F1
#
_cell.length_a   1.000
_cell.length_b   1.000
_cell.length_c   1.000
_cell.angle_alpha   90.00
_cell.angle_beta   90.00
_cell.angle_gamma   90.00
#
_symmetry.space_group_name_H-M   'P 1'
#
loop_
_entity.id
_entity.type
_entity.pdbx_description
1 polymer ?
#
loop_
_entity_poly.entity_id
_entity_poly.type
_entity_poly.pdbx_seq_one_letter_code
_entity_poly.pdbx_strand_id
1 'polypeptide(L)'
;MSIPLVDRCIECLLCHMIGDQLGAGVEGYSAARIKRELGTVRDDIKAPHMGIPELGPRIHMYTDDTNSMLALAHSLVINGGLKAKHAAKSYAQFWSTGNKRGYPDSAQASMQFANGGAMRIAPLALAFRDASDEQLYEAVRMAIISSHVHPEGIDGAFILAKAIILALHCESVDVFDSSEYLNILQKTARTNDMQTQLTKLIALYNKQYGTTGTNRTKRTDYEVVRYFGSSFQIKAIEAIPCALWIVCTSYREPEECLVRNVNMGGDTDTVAAIIGDIVGALHGWQWIPSRWYDNIGPNSDENLGRGKDYAVDLAKKLAEINLNHILDDDD
;
A
#
# COMPACT_ATOMS: atom_id res chain seq x y z
N MET A 1 -2.41 -24.66 -10.05
CA MET A 1 -0.96 -24.47 -10.27
C MET A 1 -0.53 -23.30 -9.42
N SER A 2 0.60 -23.39 -8.74
CA SER A 2 1.16 -22.26 -7.99
C SER A 2 1.50 -21.12 -8.94
N ILE A 3 1.11 -19.89 -8.59
CA ILE A 3 1.38 -18.70 -9.39
C ILE A 3 2.90 -18.42 -9.34
N PRO A 4 3.60 -18.24 -10.48
CA PRO A 4 5.02 -17.90 -10.49
C PRO A 4 5.33 -16.66 -9.64
N LEU A 5 6.46 -16.67 -8.93
CA LEU A 5 6.90 -15.54 -8.11
C LEU A 5 6.93 -14.23 -8.91
N VAL A 6 7.47 -14.28 -10.14
CA VAL A 6 7.55 -13.10 -11.02
C VAL A 6 6.18 -12.50 -11.30
N ASP A 7 5.15 -13.33 -11.49
CA ASP A 7 3.79 -12.86 -11.70
C ASP A 7 3.29 -12.20 -10.40
N ARG A 8 3.48 -12.81 -9.23
CA ARG A 8 3.08 -12.20 -7.94
C ARG A 8 3.80 -10.87 -7.67
N CYS A 9 5.07 -10.74 -8.05
CA CYS A 9 5.81 -9.47 -7.97
C CYS A 9 5.24 -8.40 -8.90
N ILE A 10 4.94 -8.75 -10.15
CA ILE A 10 4.30 -7.84 -11.12
C ILE A 10 2.97 -7.35 -10.56
N GLU A 11 2.15 -8.27 -10.08
CA GLU A 11 0.80 -7.98 -9.64
C GLU A 11 0.75 -7.20 -8.34
N CYS A 12 1.72 -7.41 -7.43
CA CYS A 12 1.91 -6.55 -6.28
C CYS A 12 2.05 -5.07 -6.71
N LEU A 13 2.96 -4.77 -7.66
CA LEU A 13 3.15 -3.38 -8.10
C LEU A 13 2.01 -2.86 -8.98
N LEU A 14 1.39 -3.69 -9.81
CA LEU A 14 0.25 -3.23 -10.63
C LEU A 14 -0.99 -2.96 -9.79
N CYS A 15 -1.27 -3.80 -8.79
CA CYS A 15 -2.40 -3.59 -7.89
C CYS A 15 -2.17 -2.39 -6.97
N HIS A 16 -0.92 -2.10 -6.59
CA HIS A 16 -0.56 -0.83 -5.97
C HIS A 16 -1.03 0.36 -6.80
N MET A 17 -0.61 0.38 -8.08
CA MET A 17 -0.96 1.47 -9.02
C MET A 17 -2.46 1.59 -9.25
N ILE A 18 -3.17 0.45 -9.38
CA ILE A 18 -4.63 0.42 -9.52
C ILE A 18 -5.29 1.00 -8.26
N GLY A 19 -4.84 0.59 -7.08
CA GLY A 19 -5.38 1.05 -5.81
C GLY A 19 -5.24 2.55 -5.63
N ASP A 20 -4.02 3.07 -5.77
CA ASP A 20 -3.69 4.50 -5.78
C ASP A 20 -4.64 5.26 -6.73
N GLN A 21 -4.63 4.89 -8.01
CA GLN A 21 -5.41 5.57 -9.04
C GLN A 21 -6.92 5.56 -8.77
N LEU A 22 -7.46 4.42 -8.33
CA LEU A 22 -8.88 4.26 -8.08
C LEU A 22 -9.33 5.09 -6.87
N GLY A 23 -8.47 5.20 -5.84
CA GLY A 23 -8.73 5.97 -4.63
C GLY A 23 -8.54 7.48 -4.81
N ALA A 24 -7.68 7.91 -5.74
CA ALA A 24 -7.30 9.32 -5.91
C ALA A 24 -8.47 10.25 -6.24
N GLY A 25 -9.48 9.75 -6.97
CA GLY A 25 -10.64 10.54 -7.37
C GLY A 25 -11.60 10.89 -6.22
N VAL A 26 -11.49 10.22 -5.08
CA VAL A 26 -12.36 10.42 -3.90
C VAL A 26 -11.59 10.62 -2.60
N GLU A 27 -10.29 10.84 -2.70
CA GLU A 27 -9.43 11.19 -1.57
C GLU A 27 -9.99 12.42 -0.84
N GLY A 28 -10.02 12.35 0.49
CA GLY A 28 -10.58 13.38 1.36
C GLY A 28 -12.11 13.37 1.45
N TYR A 29 -12.82 12.55 0.65
CA TYR A 29 -14.27 12.46 0.73
C TYR A 29 -14.68 11.58 1.92
N SER A 30 -15.77 11.92 2.58
CA SER A 30 -16.38 11.00 3.55
C SER A 30 -17.20 9.92 2.84
N ALA A 31 -17.33 8.73 3.43
CA ALA A 31 -18.22 7.68 2.92
C ALA A 31 -19.65 8.19 2.64
N ALA A 32 -20.19 9.06 3.51
CA ALA A 32 -21.51 9.65 3.34
C ALA A 32 -21.58 10.56 2.10
N ARG A 33 -20.50 11.30 1.80
CA ARG A 33 -20.39 12.12 0.59
C ARG A 33 -20.34 11.24 -0.64
N ILE A 34 -19.45 10.24 -0.66
CA ILE A 34 -19.31 9.28 -1.79
C ILE A 34 -20.66 8.65 -2.08
N LYS A 35 -21.33 8.10 -1.07
CA LYS A 35 -22.64 7.47 -1.23
C LYS A 35 -23.71 8.41 -1.78
N ARG A 36 -23.74 9.66 -1.31
CA ARG A 36 -24.73 10.65 -1.73
C ARG A 36 -24.49 11.17 -3.15
N GLU A 37 -23.23 11.42 -3.52
CA GLU A 37 -22.87 12.11 -4.76
C GLU A 37 -22.54 11.13 -5.90
N LEU A 38 -21.99 9.96 -5.58
CA LEU A 38 -21.44 9.01 -6.55
C LEU A 38 -22.09 7.61 -6.43
N GLY A 39 -22.87 7.35 -5.38
CA GLY A 39 -23.44 6.03 -5.11
C GLY A 39 -22.38 5.04 -4.64
N THR A 40 -21.89 4.19 -5.53
CA THR A 40 -20.80 3.25 -5.25
C THR A 40 -19.75 3.39 -6.32
N VAL A 41 -18.56 3.82 -5.91
CA VAL A 41 -17.41 3.96 -6.82
C VAL A 41 -16.81 2.59 -7.06
N ARG A 42 -16.75 2.16 -8.32
CA ARG A 42 -16.14 0.89 -8.74
C ARG A 42 -15.05 1.05 -9.80
N ASP A 43 -14.91 2.26 -10.32
CA ASP A 43 -14.03 2.63 -11.42
C ASP A 43 -13.54 4.06 -11.19
N ASP A 44 -12.47 4.43 -11.89
CA ASP A 44 -11.81 5.73 -11.74
C ASP A 44 -12.80 6.88 -11.94
N ILE A 45 -12.74 7.83 -11.01
CA ILE A 45 -13.56 9.05 -11.06
C ILE A 45 -12.69 10.20 -11.54
N LYS A 46 -13.16 10.89 -12.58
CA LYS A 46 -12.54 12.15 -13.00
C LYS A 46 -12.82 13.23 -11.96
N ALA A 47 -11.84 13.53 -11.13
CA ALA A 47 -11.96 14.50 -10.06
C ALA A 47 -10.65 15.27 -9.83
N PRO A 48 -10.71 16.48 -9.27
CA PRO A 48 -9.51 17.12 -8.78
C PRO A 48 -8.87 16.30 -7.67
N HIS A 49 -7.54 16.21 -7.67
CA HIS A 49 -6.79 15.57 -6.59
C HIS A 49 -7.16 16.18 -5.23
N MET A 50 -7.33 15.35 -4.20
CA MET A 50 -7.82 15.76 -2.88
C MET A 50 -9.20 16.47 -2.87
N GLY A 51 -9.93 16.44 -3.99
CA GLY A 51 -11.13 17.26 -4.16
C GLY A 51 -10.86 18.77 -4.27
N ILE A 52 -9.60 19.20 -4.45
CA ILE A 52 -9.18 20.61 -4.49
C ILE A 52 -9.26 21.15 -5.92
N PRO A 53 -10.27 21.98 -6.28
CA PRO A 53 -10.52 22.39 -7.66
C PRO A 53 -9.32 23.01 -8.39
N GLU A 54 -8.45 23.72 -7.66
CA GLU A 54 -7.26 24.39 -8.16
C GLU A 54 -6.21 23.43 -8.74
N LEU A 55 -6.24 22.15 -8.34
CA LEU A 55 -5.31 21.12 -8.83
C LEU A 55 -5.75 20.49 -10.17
N GLY A 56 -6.94 20.87 -10.67
CA GLY A 56 -7.49 20.40 -11.94
C GLY A 56 -7.91 18.92 -11.93
N PRO A 57 -8.89 18.52 -12.76
CA PRO A 57 -9.38 17.14 -12.77
C PRO A 57 -8.34 16.18 -13.34
N ARG A 58 -8.14 15.05 -12.65
CA ARG A 58 -7.32 13.92 -13.08
C ARG A 58 -8.21 12.71 -13.27
N ILE A 59 -7.84 11.83 -14.20
CA ILE A 59 -8.44 10.52 -14.39
C ILE A 59 -7.34 9.61 -14.90
N HIS A 60 -7.33 8.35 -14.47
CA HIS A 60 -6.30 7.40 -14.88
C HIS A 60 -4.88 7.90 -14.55
N MET A 61 -4.68 8.56 -13.40
CA MET A 61 -3.39 9.08 -12.99
C MET A 61 -3.12 8.68 -11.55
N TYR A 62 -1.98 8.01 -11.35
CA TYR A 62 -1.46 7.70 -10.03
C TYR A 62 -0.93 8.96 -9.30
N THR A 63 -0.83 8.91 -7.97
CA THR A 63 -0.42 10.00 -7.05
C THR A 63 1.03 9.85 -6.60
N ASP A 64 1.40 10.43 -5.46
CA ASP A 64 2.74 10.31 -4.90
C ASP A 64 3.04 8.93 -4.32
N ASP A 65 2.02 8.12 -4.02
CA ASP A 65 2.10 6.72 -3.62
C ASP A 65 2.87 5.91 -4.66
N THR A 66 2.29 5.76 -5.86
CA THR A 66 2.95 5.06 -6.97
C THR A 66 4.26 5.73 -7.37
N ASN A 67 4.32 7.05 -7.42
CA ASN A 67 5.55 7.73 -7.86
C ASN A 67 6.71 7.44 -6.89
N SER A 68 6.45 7.39 -5.59
CA SER A 68 7.44 7.06 -4.57
C SER A 68 7.74 5.56 -4.53
N MET A 69 6.75 4.70 -4.76
CA MET A 69 6.94 3.26 -4.92
C MET A 69 7.86 2.96 -6.11
N LEU A 70 7.63 3.58 -7.28
CA LEU A 70 8.48 3.43 -8.46
C LEU A 70 9.90 3.98 -8.21
N ALA A 71 10.05 5.04 -7.44
CA ALA A 71 11.37 5.58 -7.07
C ALA A 71 12.18 4.61 -6.21
N LEU A 72 11.55 3.93 -5.25
CA LEU A 72 12.21 2.91 -4.43
C LEU A 72 12.55 1.68 -5.29
N ALA A 73 11.60 1.19 -6.08
CA ALA A 73 11.81 0.07 -7.00
C ALA A 73 12.97 0.34 -7.97
N HIS A 74 13.00 1.52 -8.59
CA HIS A 74 14.10 1.98 -9.44
C HIS A 74 15.43 1.90 -8.70
N SER A 75 15.50 2.48 -7.50
CA SER A 75 16.73 2.51 -6.70
C SER A 75 17.24 1.11 -6.37
N LEU A 76 16.35 0.21 -5.94
CA LEU A 76 16.71 -1.18 -5.64
C LEU A 76 17.27 -1.89 -6.87
N VAL A 77 16.59 -1.75 -8.01
CA VAL A 77 16.96 -2.42 -9.26
C VAL A 77 18.29 -1.91 -9.81
N ILE A 78 18.52 -0.59 -9.86
CA ILE A 78 19.78 -0.05 -10.39
C ILE A 78 20.98 -0.46 -9.56
N ASN A 79 20.82 -0.54 -8.24
CA ASN A 79 21.92 -0.88 -7.34
C ASN A 79 22.04 -2.39 -7.09
N GLY A 80 21.09 -3.20 -7.57
CA GLY A 80 20.99 -4.62 -7.20
C GLY A 80 20.80 -4.85 -5.69
N GLY A 81 20.29 -3.84 -4.96
CA GLY A 81 20.25 -3.82 -3.51
C GLY A 81 19.79 -2.47 -2.93
N LEU A 82 19.61 -2.40 -1.61
CA LEU A 82 19.25 -1.15 -0.94
C LEU A 82 20.51 -0.32 -0.61
N LYS A 83 20.65 0.84 -1.25
CA LYS A 83 21.57 1.93 -0.87
C LYS A 83 20.75 3.13 -0.41
N ALA A 84 20.88 3.53 0.86
CA ALA A 84 19.98 4.51 1.46
C ALA A 84 20.15 5.93 0.88
N LYS A 85 21.39 6.38 0.64
CA LYS A 85 21.66 7.66 -0.05
C LYS A 85 21.06 7.64 -1.46
N HIS A 86 21.16 6.52 -2.18
CA HIS A 86 20.58 6.42 -3.53
C HIS A 86 19.06 6.40 -3.51
N ALA A 87 18.42 5.70 -2.55
CA ALA A 87 16.97 5.73 -2.38
C ALA A 87 16.46 7.16 -2.12
N ALA A 88 17.12 7.89 -1.23
CA ALA A 88 16.82 9.29 -0.95
C ALA A 88 16.96 10.19 -2.20
N LYS A 89 18.04 10.03 -2.96
CA LYS A 89 18.26 10.74 -4.24
C LYS A 89 17.17 10.39 -5.27
N SER A 90 16.78 9.11 -5.35
CA SER A 90 15.74 8.63 -6.25
C SER A 90 14.39 9.27 -5.92
N TYR A 91 13.98 9.31 -4.64
CA TYR A 91 12.75 10.03 -4.25
C TYR A 91 12.80 11.51 -4.65
N ALA A 92 13.91 12.20 -4.39
CA ALA A 92 14.05 13.61 -4.75
C ALA A 92 14.00 13.82 -6.28
N GLN A 93 14.60 12.92 -7.06
CA GLN A 93 14.55 12.97 -8.51
C GLN A 93 13.13 12.70 -9.03
N PHE A 94 12.45 11.68 -8.52
CA PHE A 94 11.08 11.35 -8.92
C PHE A 94 10.09 12.46 -8.56
N TRP A 95 10.29 13.11 -7.41
CA TRP A 95 9.53 14.28 -6.99
C TRP A 95 9.76 15.50 -7.90
N SER A 96 11.03 15.84 -8.18
CA SER A 96 11.39 17.06 -8.93
C SER A 96 11.13 16.98 -10.43
N THR A 97 11.08 15.77 -10.99
CA THR A 97 10.92 15.55 -12.44
C THR A 97 9.50 15.14 -12.84
N GLY A 98 8.62 14.86 -11.88
CA GLY A 98 7.22 14.53 -12.14
C GLY A 98 6.29 15.74 -12.11
N ASN A 99 5.08 15.59 -12.65
CA ASN A 99 3.97 16.50 -12.34
C ASN A 99 3.71 16.51 -10.83
N LYS A 100 3.11 17.58 -10.27
CA LYS A 100 2.74 17.62 -8.84
C LYS A 100 1.83 16.44 -8.50
N ARG A 101 2.32 15.44 -7.77
CA ARG A 101 1.61 14.17 -7.55
C ARG A 101 0.75 14.07 -6.29
N GLY A 102 0.82 15.05 -5.40
CA GLY A 102 0.09 15.01 -4.11
C GLY A 102 0.97 15.16 -2.89
N TYR A 103 2.29 15.12 -3.10
CA TYR A 103 3.30 15.34 -2.07
C TYR A 103 2.98 16.52 -1.14
N PRO A 104 3.00 16.33 0.19
CA PRO A 104 2.86 17.43 1.14
C PRO A 104 4.02 18.42 1.02
N ASP A 105 3.74 19.71 1.19
CA ASP A 105 4.71 20.81 1.01
C ASP A 105 5.97 20.69 1.91
N SER A 106 5.93 19.90 2.98
CA SER A 106 7.13 19.47 3.70
C SER A 106 6.98 18.12 4.42
N ALA A 107 7.67 17.09 3.93
CA ALA A 107 7.77 15.80 4.63
C ALA A 107 8.44 15.91 6.02
N GLN A 108 9.29 16.93 6.23
CA GLN A 108 10.14 17.03 7.43
C GLN A 108 9.46 17.60 8.69
N ALA A 109 8.46 18.48 8.60
CA ALA A 109 8.03 19.25 9.77
C ALA A 109 6.73 18.78 10.44
N SER A 110 5.87 17.99 9.77
CA SER A 110 4.53 17.68 10.31
C SER A 110 3.98 16.28 10.02
N MET A 111 4.66 15.44 9.23
CA MET A 111 4.12 14.15 8.74
C MET A 111 5.05 12.95 8.96
N GLN A 112 6.00 13.00 9.90
CA GLN A 112 6.96 11.90 10.09
C GLN A 112 6.33 10.58 10.56
N PHE A 113 5.15 10.63 11.18
CA PHE A 113 4.33 9.47 11.60
C PHE A 113 3.34 9.02 10.51
N ALA A 114 3.34 9.70 9.35
CA ALA A 114 2.39 9.43 8.30
C ALA A 114 2.67 8.10 7.59
N ASN A 115 1.68 7.63 6.84
CA ASN A 115 1.71 6.42 6.02
C ASN A 115 2.59 6.54 4.77
N GLY A 116 3.15 7.73 4.46
CA GLY A 116 4.01 7.95 3.30
C GLY A 116 5.29 7.09 3.25
N GLY A 117 5.75 6.59 4.40
CA GLY A 117 6.79 5.56 4.44
C GLY A 117 6.28 4.18 4.01
N ALA A 118 5.06 3.83 4.41
CA ALA A 118 4.43 2.54 4.13
C ALA A 118 3.96 2.43 2.68
N MET A 119 3.32 3.48 2.15
CA MET A 119 2.74 3.52 0.79
C MET A 119 3.72 3.29 -0.37
N ARG A 120 5.00 3.07 -0.08
CA ARG A 120 6.03 2.86 -1.11
C ARG A 120 6.93 1.67 -0.83
N ILE A 121 6.60 0.86 0.18
CA ILE A 121 7.51 -0.18 0.71
C ILE A 121 7.41 -1.51 -0.04
N ALA A 122 6.39 -1.71 -0.87
CA ALA A 122 6.17 -2.95 -1.60
C ALA A 122 7.40 -3.47 -2.37
N PRO A 123 8.15 -2.63 -3.13
CA PRO A 123 9.37 -3.09 -3.81
C PRO A 123 10.42 -3.66 -2.86
N LEU A 124 10.55 -3.08 -1.66
CA LEU A 124 11.48 -3.57 -0.64
C LEU A 124 11.02 -4.92 -0.09
N ALA A 125 9.72 -5.09 0.16
CA ALA A 125 9.14 -6.35 0.61
C ALA A 125 9.41 -7.49 -0.41
N LEU A 126 9.27 -7.20 -1.71
CA LEU A 126 9.58 -8.17 -2.77
C LEU A 126 11.07 -8.54 -2.78
N ALA A 127 11.96 -7.56 -2.65
CA ALA A 127 13.40 -7.76 -2.67
C ALA A 127 13.96 -8.43 -1.40
N PHE A 128 13.32 -8.27 -0.24
CA PHE A 128 13.72 -8.83 1.07
C PHE A 128 12.82 -9.98 1.53
N ARG A 129 12.14 -10.67 0.60
CA ARG A 129 11.10 -11.66 0.90
C ARG A 129 11.54 -12.79 1.84
N ASP A 130 12.81 -13.20 1.79
CA ASP A 130 13.35 -14.26 2.64
C ASP A 130 14.24 -13.73 3.79
N ALA A 131 14.27 -12.42 4.02
CA ALA A 131 15.05 -11.81 5.09
C ALA A 131 14.42 -12.06 6.47
N SER A 132 15.24 -12.04 7.52
CA SER A 132 14.73 -12.07 8.90
C SER A 132 13.95 -10.78 9.22
N ASP A 133 13.13 -10.81 10.27
CA ASP A 133 12.38 -9.64 10.74
C ASP A 133 13.32 -8.48 11.14
N GLU A 134 14.54 -8.78 11.62
CA GLU A 134 15.59 -7.79 11.91
C GLU A 134 16.17 -7.16 10.66
N GLN A 135 16.51 -7.98 9.67
CA GLN A 135 17.06 -7.51 8.40
C GLN A 135 16.02 -6.67 7.65
N LEU A 136 14.78 -7.13 7.61
CA LEU A 136 13.67 -6.42 6.97
C LEU A 136 13.38 -5.09 7.67
N TYR A 137 13.32 -5.04 9.00
CA TYR A 137 13.08 -3.79 9.73
C TYR A 137 14.17 -2.75 9.47
N GLU A 138 15.44 -3.17 9.48
CA GLU A 138 16.54 -2.25 9.23
C GLU A 138 16.52 -1.75 7.77
N ALA A 139 16.25 -2.63 6.81
CA ALA A 139 16.07 -2.25 5.41
C ALA A 139 14.92 -1.25 5.25
N VAL A 140 13.77 -1.48 5.90
CA VAL A 140 12.62 -0.57 5.87
C VAL A 140 13.01 0.79 6.44
N ARG A 141 13.64 0.81 7.62
CA ARG A 141 14.11 2.03 8.27
C ARG A 141 15.01 2.82 7.33
N MET A 142 16.02 2.18 6.75
CA MET A 142 16.99 2.82 5.85
C MET A 142 16.38 3.28 4.53
N ALA A 143 15.37 2.57 4.01
CA ALA A 143 14.66 2.95 2.80
C ALA A 143 13.80 4.22 2.95
N ILE A 144 13.41 4.61 4.17
CA ILE A 144 12.50 5.74 4.40
C ILE A 144 13.05 6.86 5.30
N ILE A 145 14.23 6.66 5.92
CA ILE A 145 14.82 7.55 6.92
C ILE A 145 15.01 9.00 6.44
N SER A 146 15.11 9.22 5.12
CA SER A 146 15.21 10.57 4.55
C SER A 146 13.94 11.41 4.69
N SER A 147 12.83 10.83 5.14
CA SER A 147 11.52 11.48 5.23
C SER A 147 10.72 11.10 6.49
N HIS A 148 10.77 9.83 6.89
CA HIS A 148 10.01 9.30 8.02
C HIS A 148 11.00 8.71 9.01
N VAL A 149 11.26 9.45 10.09
CA VAL A 149 12.17 9.04 11.18
C VAL A 149 11.41 8.63 12.44
N HIS A 150 10.09 8.85 12.49
CA HIS A 150 9.28 8.51 13.64
C HIS A 150 9.12 6.98 13.76
N PRO A 151 9.29 6.38 14.94
CA PRO A 151 9.18 4.93 15.13
C PRO A 151 7.86 4.34 14.63
N GLU A 152 6.73 5.01 14.84
CA GLU A 152 5.42 4.54 14.35
C GLU A 152 5.33 4.49 12.82
N GLY A 153 5.93 5.47 12.12
CA GLY A 153 5.95 5.48 10.65
C GLY A 153 6.82 4.35 10.09
N ILE A 154 7.96 4.10 10.74
CA ILE A 154 8.85 2.97 10.40
C ILE A 154 8.17 1.63 10.67
N ASP A 155 7.53 1.48 11.83
CA ASP A 155 6.86 0.24 12.22
C ASP A 155 5.64 -0.05 11.34
N GLY A 156 4.89 0.99 10.94
CA GLY A 156 3.81 0.84 9.95
C GLY A 156 4.31 0.37 8.58
N ALA A 157 5.39 0.95 8.07
CA ALA A 157 6.01 0.48 6.83
C ALA A 157 6.55 -0.95 6.97
N PHE A 158 7.10 -1.29 8.13
CA PHE A 158 7.61 -2.63 8.41
C PHE A 158 6.51 -3.68 8.49
N ILE A 159 5.41 -3.39 9.18
CA ILE A 159 4.25 -4.28 9.22
C ILE A 159 3.64 -4.48 7.85
N LEU A 160 3.56 -3.44 7.02
CA LEU A 160 3.12 -3.61 5.64
C LEU A 160 4.07 -4.49 4.83
N ALA A 161 5.39 -4.26 4.92
CA ALA A 161 6.36 -5.10 4.24
C ALA A 161 6.22 -6.57 4.67
N LYS A 162 6.05 -6.84 5.98
CA LYS A 162 5.79 -8.19 6.50
C LYS A 162 4.48 -8.77 5.97
N ALA A 163 3.42 -7.97 5.92
CA ALA A 163 2.11 -8.36 5.39
C ALA A 163 2.22 -8.83 3.92
N ILE A 164 2.89 -8.03 3.08
CA ILE A 164 3.15 -8.37 1.67
C ILE A 164 3.95 -9.67 1.56
N ILE A 165 5.00 -9.85 2.37
CA ILE A 165 5.82 -11.07 2.37
C ILE A 165 5.00 -12.30 2.77
N LEU A 166 4.16 -12.19 3.81
CA LEU A 166 3.27 -13.29 4.22
C LEU A 166 2.27 -13.64 3.11
N ALA A 167 1.71 -12.65 2.40
CA ALA A 167 0.86 -12.89 1.25
C ALA A 167 1.62 -13.58 0.09
N LEU A 168 2.86 -13.15 -0.17
CA LEU A 168 3.75 -13.68 -1.20
C LEU A 168 4.21 -15.12 -0.91
N HIS A 169 4.24 -15.53 0.36
CA HIS A 169 4.54 -16.90 0.78
C HIS A 169 3.31 -17.78 1.00
N CYS A 170 2.11 -17.20 0.93
CA CYS A 170 0.88 -17.98 0.95
C CYS A 170 0.76 -18.80 -0.34
N GLU A 171 0.62 -20.12 -0.22
CA GLU A 171 0.58 -21.04 -1.37
C GLU A 171 -0.60 -20.76 -2.30
N SER A 172 -1.75 -20.44 -1.72
CA SER A 172 -2.96 -20.06 -2.46
C SER A 172 -3.92 -19.30 -1.56
N VAL A 173 -4.84 -18.55 -2.18
CA VAL A 173 -5.95 -17.90 -1.48
C VAL A 173 -6.76 -18.87 -0.61
N ASP A 174 -6.87 -20.15 -0.99
CA ASP A 174 -7.72 -21.11 -0.29
C ASP A 174 -7.20 -21.48 1.10
N VAL A 175 -5.88 -21.41 1.30
CA VAL A 175 -5.21 -21.70 2.58
C VAL A 175 -4.89 -20.43 3.38
N PHE A 176 -5.25 -19.25 2.88
CA PHE A 176 -5.06 -18.00 3.62
C PHE A 176 -5.99 -17.96 4.85
N ASP A 177 -5.40 -17.91 6.04
CA ASP A 177 -6.09 -17.74 7.33
C ASP A 177 -5.84 -16.33 7.88
N SER A 178 -6.87 -15.48 7.79
CA SER A 178 -6.87 -14.12 8.33
C SER A 178 -6.51 -14.06 9.82
N SER A 179 -6.92 -15.04 10.63
CA SER A 179 -6.66 -15.05 12.07
C SER A 179 -5.18 -15.29 12.35
N GLU A 180 -4.58 -16.28 11.68
CA GLU A 180 -3.14 -16.55 11.78
C GLU A 180 -2.32 -15.37 11.25
N TYR A 181 -2.70 -14.86 10.08
CA TYR A 181 -2.07 -13.71 9.44
C TYR A 181 -2.01 -12.48 10.36
N LEU A 182 -3.14 -12.09 10.96
CA LEU A 182 -3.20 -10.97 11.90
C LEU A 182 -2.40 -11.23 13.18
N ASN A 183 -2.41 -12.45 13.70
CA ASN A 183 -1.64 -12.81 14.89
C ASN A 183 -0.12 -12.75 14.65
N ILE A 184 0.36 -13.15 13.48
CA ILE A 184 1.77 -13.02 13.11
C ILE A 184 2.15 -11.54 13.06
N LEU A 185 1.38 -10.71 12.35
CA LEU A 185 1.65 -9.28 12.23
C LEU A 185 1.64 -8.57 13.60
N GLN A 186 0.70 -8.91 14.48
CA GLN A 186 0.65 -8.34 15.83
C GLN A 186 1.90 -8.65 16.66
N LYS A 187 2.44 -9.87 16.54
CA LYS A 187 3.66 -10.29 17.26
C LYS A 187 4.93 -9.68 16.66
N THR A 188 4.92 -9.39 15.36
CA THR A 188 6.05 -8.78 14.65
C THR A 188 6.16 -7.27 14.93
N ALA A 189 5.07 -6.58 15.24
CA ALA A 189 5.06 -5.13 15.46
C ALA A 189 6.00 -4.70 16.60
N ARG A 190 6.75 -3.62 16.39
CA ARG A 190 7.81 -3.19 17.32
C ARG A 190 7.41 -2.06 18.25
N THR A 191 6.39 -1.29 17.89
CA THR A 191 5.87 -0.18 18.70
C THR A 191 4.63 -0.62 19.48
N ASN A 192 4.48 -0.09 20.69
CA ASN A 192 3.30 -0.35 21.52
C ASN A 192 2.01 0.13 20.85
N ASP A 193 2.07 1.24 20.13
CA ASP A 193 0.92 1.82 19.42
C ASP A 193 0.44 0.91 18.27
N MET A 194 1.37 0.42 17.44
CA MET A 194 1.01 -0.54 16.38
C MET A 194 0.48 -1.85 16.96
N GLN A 195 1.14 -2.41 17.98
CA GLN A 195 0.66 -3.61 18.69
C GLN A 195 -0.75 -3.41 19.25
N THR A 196 -1.02 -2.24 19.83
CA THR A 196 -2.34 -1.88 20.37
C THR A 196 -3.39 -1.87 19.25
N GLN A 197 -3.09 -1.26 18.11
CA GLN A 197 -4.02 -1.19 16.98
C GLN A 197 -4.29 -2.57 16.36
N LEU A 198 -3.25 -3.40 16.19
CA LEU A 198 -3.41 -4.77 15.70
C LEU A 198 -4.17 -5.65 16.70
N THR A 199 -3.99 -5.45 18.01
CA THR A 199 -4.77 -6.14 19.04
C THR A 199 -6.26 -5.76 18.96
N LYS A 200 -6.57 -4.47 18.76
CA LYS A 200 -7.95 -4.00 18.52
C LYS A 200 -8.53 -4.60 17.25
N LEU A 201 -7.74 -4.69 16.17
CA LEU A 201 -8.14 -5.30 14.90
C LEU A 201 -8.48 -6.78 15.07
N ILE A 202 -7.62 -7.55 15.73
CA ILE A 202 -7.86 -8.98 16.02
C ILE A 202 -9.14 -9.14 16.85
N ALA A 203 -9.32 -8.33 17.90
CA ALA A 203 -10.52 -8.38 18.72
C ALA A 203 -11.80 -8.07 17.93
N LEU A 204 -11.73 -7.08 17.03
CA LEU A 204 -12.84 -6.71 16.16
C LEU A 204 -13.15 -7.81 15.13
N TYR A 205 -12.12 -8.37 14.50
CA TYR A 205 -12.22 -9.47 13.54
C TYR A 205 -12.85 -10.70 14.20
N ASN A 206 -12.32 -11.16 15.34
CA ASN A 206 -12.84 -12.31 16.07
C ASN A 206 -14.30 -12.11 16.49
N LYS A 207 -14.69 -10.89 16.87
CA LYS A 207 -16.06 -10.57 17.26
C LYS A 207 -17.05 -10.69 16.09
N GLN A 208 -16.64 -10.37 14.86
CA GLN A 208 -17.54 -10.32 13.69
C GLN A 208 -17.43 -11.53 12.75
N TYR A 209 -16.28 -12.19 12.73
CA TYR A 209 -15.93 -13.26 11.78
C TYR A 209 -15.32 -14.51 12.44
N GLY A 210 -15.03 -14.46 13.75
CA GLY A 210 -14.51 -15.61 14.49
C GLY A 210 -15.57 -16.68 14.77
N THR A 211 -15.11 -17.86 15.20
CA THR A 211 -15.96 -19.04 15.49
C THR A 211 -16.98 -18.84 16.61
N THR A 212 -16.78 -17.84 17.47
CA THR A 212 -17.69 -17.47 18.57
C THR A 212 -18.60 -16.29 18.21
N GLY A 213 -18.65 -15.89 16.94
CA GLY A 213 -19.42 -14.75 16.45
C GLY A 213 -20.89 -14.84 16.85
N THR A 214 -21.28 -14.05 17.85
CA THR A 214 -22.69 -13.79 18.14
C THR A 214 -23.27 -13.02 16.96
N ASN A 215 -24.47 -13.40 16.51
CA ASN A 215 -25.26 -12.81 15.40
C ASN A 215 -25.56 -11.30 15.62
N ARG A 216 -24.52 -10.47 15.64
CA ARG A 216 -24.54 -9.03 15.90
C ARG A 216 -24.35 -8.28 14.60
N THR A 217 -24.96 -7.09 14.53
CA THR A 217 -24.79 -6.14 13.43
C THR A 217 -23.30 -5.91 13.16
N LYS A 218 -22.85 -6.30 11.96
CA LYS A 218 -21.47 -6.06 11.51
C LYS A 218 -21.24 -4.55 11.43
N ARG A 219 -20.04 -4.10 11.80
CA ARG A 219 -19.65 -2.72 11.56
C ARG A 219 -19.52 -2.52 10.06
N THR A 220 -19.99 -1.38 9.58
CA THR A 220 -19.67 -0.87 8.25
C THR A 220 -18.19 -0.49 8.18
N ASP A 221 -17.60 -0.52 7.00
CA ASP A 221 -16.17 -0.18 6.82
C ASP A 221 -15.85 1.25 7.29
N TYR A 222 -16.78 2.18 7.08
CA TYR A 222 -16.67 3.53 7.61
C TYR A 222 -16.60 3.61 9.14
N GLU A 223 -17.34 2.76 9.85
CA GLU A 223 -17.25 2.66 11.32
C GLU A 223 -15.94 2.03 11.78
N VAL A 224 -15.26 1.28 10.91
CA VAL A 224 -13.95 0.70 11.17
C VAL A 224 -12.83 1.73 11.01
N VAL A 225 -12.89 2.60 10.00
CA VAL A 225 -11.98 3.76 9.90
C VAL A 225 -11.95 4.57 11.19
N ARG A 226 -13.14 4.94 11.68
CA ARG A 226 -13.29 5.72 12.92
C ARG A 226 -12.91 4.96 14.18
N TYR A 227 -12.80 3.63 14.10
CA TYR A 227 -12.39 2.81 15.22
C TYR A 227 -10.88 2.84 15.46
N PHE A 228 -10.09 2.93 14.39
CA PHE A 228 -8.63 2.94 14.48
C PHE A 228 -8.05 4.34 14.66
N GLY A 229 -8.75 5.39 14.19
CA GLY A 229 -8.33 6.75 14.46
C GLY A 229 -9.19 7.79 13.77
N SER A 230 -8.55 8.71 13.07
CA SER A 230 -9.22 9.80 12.40
C SER A 230 -9.95 9.32 11.13
N SER A 231 -10.87 10.15 10.62
CA SER A 231 -11.57 9.84 9.38
C SER A 231 -10.70 10.00 8.12
N PHE A 232 -9.46 10.47 8.26
CA PHE A 232 -8.48 10.61 7.19
C PHE A 232 -7.18 9.93 7.63
N GLN A 233 -6.91 8.71 7.16
CA GLN A 233 -5.99 7.73 7.77
C GLN A 233 -4.49 8.05 7.53
N ILE A 234 -4.10 9.33 7.66
CA ILE A 234 -2.74 9.79 7.35
C ILE A 234 -1.68 9.10 8.21
N LYS A 235 -2.00 8.67 9.44
CA LYS A 235 -1.01 7.99 10.30
C LYS A 235 -0.83 6.55 9.88
N ALA A 236 0.40 6.05 9.84
CA ALA A 236 0.65 4.65 9.51
C ALA A 236 -0.06 3.68 10.48
N ILE A 237 -0.09 4.00 11.78
CA ILE A 237 -0.82 3.24 12.82
C ILE A 237 -2.36 3.27 12.65
N GLU A 238 -2.90 4.13 11.78
CA GLU A 238 -4.33 4.20 11.45
C GLU A 238 -4.61 3.52 10.10
N ALA A 239 -3.79 3.78 9.07
CA ALA A 239 -3.93 3.22 7.73
C ALA A 239 -3.76 1.69 7.69
N ILE A 240 -2.70 1.17 8.33
CA ILE A 240 -2.35 -0.25 8.27
C ILE A 240 -3.47 -1.15 8.82
N PRO A 241 -4.04 -0.89 10.03
CA PRO A 241 -5.18 -1.66 10.51
C PRO A 241 -6.42 -1.57 9.62
N CYS A 242 -6.67 -0.44 8.95
CA CYS A 242 -7.79 -0.28 8.02
C CYS A 242 -7.61 -1.15 6.77
N ALA A 243 -6.41 -1.13 6.17
CA ALA A 243 -6.08 -1.98 5.03
C ALA A 243 -6.20 -3.47 5.38
N LEU A 244 -5.61 -3.87 6.52
CA LEU A 244 -5.67 -5.25 7.00
C LEU A 244 -7.09 -5.70 7.32
N TRP A 245 -7.96 -4.82 7.84
CA TRP A 245 -9.38 -5.14 8.02
C TRP A 245 -10.04 -5.52 6.70
N ILE A 246 -9.86 -4.70 5.66
CA ILE A 246 -10.47 -4.95 4.35
C ILE A 246 -9.96 -6.27 3.76
N VAL A 247 -8.64 -6.46 3.70
CA VAL A 247 -8.03 -7.70 3.21
C VAL A 247 -8.55 -8.90 3.99
N CYS A 248 -8.43 -8.91 5.32
CA CYS A 248 -8.79 -10.07 6.13
C CYS A 248 -10.29 -10.40 6.10
N THR A 249 -11.16 -9.46 5.72
CA THR A 249 -12.61 -9.68 5.64
C THR A 249 -13.14 -9.89 4.22
N SER A 250 -12.34 -9.62 3.18
CA SER A 250 -12.76 -9.75 1.77
C SER A 250 -11.72 -10.37 0.83
N TYR A 251 -10.61 -10.93 1.33
CA TYR A 251 -9.51 -11.42 0.47
C TYR A 251 -9.99 -12.31 -0.68
N ARG A 252 -11.01 -13.16 -0.50
CA ARG A 252 -11.55 -14.02 -1.58
C ARG A 252 -12.15 -13.25 -2.77
N GLU A 253 -12.42 -11.96 -2.62
CA GLU A 253 -12.99 -11.06 -3.61
C GLU A 253 -12.05 -9.84 -3.77
N PRO A 254 -10.89 -9.98 -4.45
CA PRO A 254 -9.85 -8.94 -4.48
C PRO A 254 -10.32 -7.62 -5.15
N GLU A 255 -11.23 -7.69 -6.13
CA GLU A 255 -11.90 -6.50 -6.67
C GLU A 255 -12.67 -5.75 -5.56
N GLU A 256 -13.42 -6.49 -4.73
CA GLU A 256 -14.20 -5.90 -3.63
C GLU A 256 -13.31 -5.35 -2.52
N CYS A 257 -12.09 -5.86 -2.32
CA CYS A 257 -11.14 -5.24 -1.40
C CYS A 257 -10.86 -3.77 -1.78
N LEU A 258 -10.56 -3.51 -3.06
CA LEU A 258 -10.30 -2.15 -3.52
C LEU A 258 -11.58 -1.30 -3.53
N VAL A 259 -12.68 -1.85 -4.03
CA VAL A 259 -13.98 -1.15 -4.07
C VAL A 259 -14.46 -0.77 -2.66
N ARG A 260 -14.40 -1.68 -1.68
CA ARG A 260 -14.81 -1.39 -0.29
C ARG A 260 -13.99 -0.24 0.29
N ASN A 261 -12.67 -0.24 0.09
CA ASN A 261 -11.81 0.82 0.60
C ASN A 261 -12.13 2.19 -0.01
N VAL A 262 -12.26 2.25 -1.34
CA VAL A 262 -12.52 3.51 -2.05
C VAL A 262 -13.84 4.14 -1.58
N ASN A 263 -14.83 3.32 -1.19
CA ASN A 263 -16.11 3.79 -0.65
C ASN A 263 -16.10 4.05 0.87
N MET A 264 -15.01 3.75 1.56
CA MET A 264 -14.85 3.96 3.01
C MET A 264 -14.56 5.42 3.35
N GLY A 265 -14.00 6.17 2.40
CA GLY A 265 -13.62 7.58 2.53
C GLY A 265 -12.38 7.81 3.41
N GLY A 266 -11.84 9.03 3.36
CA GLY A 266 -10.60 9.37 4.03
C GLY A 266 -9.41 9.37 3.08
N ASP A 267 -8.36 8.65 3.43
CA ASP A 267 -7.10 8.58 2.68
C ASP A 267 -7.17 7.40 1.70
N THR A 268 -8.02 7.55 0.68
CA THR A 268 -8.55 6.42 -0.09
C THR A 268 -7.56 5.86 -1.10
N ASP A 269 -6.74 6.69 -1.74
CA ASP A 269 -5.64 6.28 -2.61
C ASP A 269 -4.58 5.50 -1.83
N THR A 270 -4.08 6.06 -0.72
CA THR A 270 -3.02 5.40 0.05
C THR A 270 -3.46 4.05 0.59
N VAL A 271 -4.63 3.99 1.25
CA VAL A 271 -5.11 2.73 1.81
C VAL A 271 -5.46 1.73 0.70
N ALA A 272 -5.94 2.18 -0.47
CA ALA A 272 -6.20 1.29 -1.61
C ALA A 272 -4.91 0.75 -2.20
N ALA A 273 -3.85 1.56 -2.32
CA ALA A 273 -2.53 1.14 -2.79
C ALA A 273 -1.94 0.06 -1.87
N ILE A 274 -2.03 0.26 -0.55
CA ILE A 274 -1.61 -0.71 0.47
C ILE A 274 -2.41 -2.02 0.38
N ILE A 275 -3.73 -1.95 0.19
CA ILE A 275 -4.56 -3.14 -0.03
C ILE A 275 -4.13 -3.83 -1.33
N GLY A 276 -3.89 -3.05 -2.39
CA GLY A 276 -3.40 -3.47 -3.69
C GLY A 276 -2.11 -4.29 -3.58
N ASP A 277 -1.13 -3.81 -2.82
CA ASP A 277 0.12 -4.53 -2.56
C ASP A 277 -0.14 -5.95 -2.04
N ILE A 278 -1.03 -6.07 -1.04
CA ILE A 278 -1.30 -7.33 -0.35
C ILE A 278 -2.12 -8.27 -1.24
N VAL A 279 -3.19 -7.78 -1.88
CA VAL A 279 -4.05 -8.64 -2.72
C VAL A 279 -3.38 -9.02 -4.03
N GLY A 280 -2.57 -8.13 -4.61
CA GLY A 280 -1.76 -8.42 -5.79
C GLY A 280 -0.72 -9.51 -5.48
N ALA A 281 -0.02 -9.38 -4.35
CA ALA A 281 0.86 -10.43 -3.86
C ALA A 281 0.11 -11.73 -3.59
N LEU A 282 -1.12 -11.71 -3.05
CA LEU A 282 -1.87 -12.92 -2.71
C LEU A 282 -2.48 -13.65 -3.93
N HIS A 283 -3.03 -12.95 -4.91
CA HIS A 283 -3.88 -13.55 -5.95
C HIS A 283 -3.25 -13.69 -7.34
N GLY A 284 -2.14 -13.00 -7.63
CA GLY A 284 -1.65 -12.86 -9.00
C GLY A 284 -2.64 -12.09 -9.89
N TRP A 285 -2.62 -12.32 -11.21
CA TRP A 285 -3.17 -11.36 -12.20
C TRP A 285 -4.62 -11.62 -12.64
N GLN A 286 -5.08 -12.87 -12.50
CA GLN A 286 -6.26 -13.39 -13.20
C GLN A 286 -7.58 -12.71 -12.81
N TRP A 287 -7.61 -12.03 -11.67
CA TRP A 287 -8.79 -11.36 -11.15
C TRP A 287 -8.90 -9.90 -11.59
N ILE A 288 -7.83 -9.30 -12.11
CA ILE A 288 -7.81 -7.88 -12.43
C ILE A 288 -8.72 -7.60 -13.62
N PRO A 289 -9.74 -6.75 -13.47
CA PRO A 289 -10.61 -6.38 -14.58
C PRO A 289 -9.85 -5.61 -15.67
N SER A 290 -10.13 -5.90 -16.94
CA SER A 290 -9.53 -5.17 -18.07
C SER A 290 -9.78 -3.66 -17.98
N ARG A 291 -10.95 -3.25 -17.50
CA ARG A 291 -11.31 -1.84 -17.27
C ARG A 291 -10.37 -1.11 -16.30
N TRP A 292 -9.67 -1.83 -15.42
CA TRP A 292 -8.63 -1.27 -14.56
C TRP A 292 -7.25 -1.42 -15.21
N TYR A 293 -6.92 -2.62 -15.70
CA TYR A 293 -5.62 -2.92 -16.28
C TYR A 293 -5.26 -2.07 -17.51
N ASP A 294 -6.23 -1.84 -18.40
CA ASP A 294 -6.05 -1.07 -19.63
C ASP A 294 -5.87 0.43 -19.36
N ASN A 295 -6.30 0.88 -18.18
CA ASN A 295 -6.34 2.29 -17.79
C ASN A 295 -5.30 2.66 -16.71
N ILE A 296 -4.37 1.77 -16.33
CA ILE A 296 -3.31 2.12 -15.37
C ILE A 296 -2.51 3.33 -15.89
N GLY A 297 -2.43 4.36 -15.05
CA GLY A 297 -2.03 5.71 -15.41
C GLY A 297 -0.61 5.88 -15.92
N PRO A 298 -0.36 6.95 -16.71
CA PRO A 298 -0.20 6.70 -18.14
C PRO A 298 1.22 6.35 -18.57
N ASN A 299 1.31 5.62 -19.68
CA ASN A 299 2.53 5.36 -20.45
C ASN A 299 2.96 6.56 -21.33
N SER A 300 2.42 7.77 -21.10
CA SER A 300 2.72 8.95 -21.93
C SER A 300 4.07 9.59 -21.59
N ASP A 301 4.61 10.38 -22.53
CA ASP A 301 5.82 11.20 -22.34
C ASP A 301 5.72 12.13 -21.11
N GLU A 302 4.51 12.51 -20.70
CA GLU A 302 4.22 13.31 -19.50
C GLU A 302 4.65 12.64 -18.18
N ASN A 303 4.83 11.32 -18.17
CA ASN A 303 5.31 10.55 -17.01
C ASN A 303 6.78 10.14 -17.12
N LEU A 304 7.53 10.65 -18.10
CA LEU A 304 8.92 10.25 -18.34
C LEU A 304 9.07 8.73 -18.54
N GLY A 305 8.06 8.08 -19.12
CA GLY A 305 8.01 6.63 -19.31
C GLY A 305 7.71 5.80 -18.04
N ARG A 306 7.37 6.44 -16.91
CA ARG A 306 7.12 5.76 -15.62
C ARG A 306 5.68 5.23 -15.48
N GLY A 307 5.19 4.51 -16.48
CA GLY A 307 3.85 3.92 -16.48
C GLY A 307 3.86 2.43 -16.13
N LYS A 308 2.78 1.73 -16.53
CA LYS A 308 2.57 0.30 -16.31
C LYS A 308 3.76 -0.56 -16.74
N ASP A 309 4.29 -0.34 -17.94
CA ASP A 309 5.37 -1.17 -18.48
C ASP A 309 6.67 -1.02 -17.67
N TYR A 310 6.92 0.18 -17.16
CA TYR A 310 8.05 0.46 -16.28
C TYR A 310 7.91 -0.26 -14.93
N ALA A 311 6.71 -0.27 -14.35
CA ALA A 311 6.42 -1.03 -13.14
C ALA A 311 6.61 -2.54 -13.34
N VAL A 312 6.15 -3.08 -14.48
CA VAL A 312 6.32 -4.50 -14.87
C VAL A 312 7.81 -4.84 -14.98
N ASP A 313 8.61 -4.01 -15.65
CA ASP A 313 10.05 -4.25 -15.83
C ASP A 313 10.81 -4.21 -14.50
N LEU A 314 10.45 -3.28 -13.61
CA LEU A 314 11.00 -3.22 -12.26
C LEU A 314 10.62 -4.45 -11.45
N ALA A 315 9.34 -4.87 -11.48
CA ALA A 315 8.87 -6.04 -10.74
C ALA A 315 9.56 -7.34 -11.18
N LYS A 316 9.79 -7.52 -12.49
CA LYS A 316 10.55 -8.66 -13.01
C LYS A 316 11.96 -8.71 -12.43
N LYS A 317 12.67 -7.58 -12.43
CA LYS A 317 14.02 -7.48 -11.86
C LYS A 317 14.02 -7.65 -10.34
N LEU A 318 12.99 -7.17 -9.64
CA LEU A 318 12.84 -7.41 -8.20
C LEU A 318 12.62 -8.89 -7.87
N ALA A 319 11.92 -9.65 -8.73
CA ALA A 319 11.77 -11.09 -8.55
C ALA A 319 13.11 -11.85 -8.64
N GLU A 320 14.07 -11.32 -9.41
CA GLU A 320 15.43 -11.88 -9.55
C GLU A 320 16.33 -11.55 -8.34
N ILE A 321 16.01 -10.51 -7.57
CA ILE A 321 16.79 -10.05 -6.42
C ILE A 321 16.22 -10.66 -5.14
N ASN A 322 17.07 -11.21 -4.25
CA ASN A 322 16.66 -11.67 -2.92
C ASN A 322 17.74 -11.30 -1.89
N LEU A 323 17.44 -10.31 -1.06
CA LEU A 323 18.38 -9.62 -0.19
C LEU A 323 18.18 -10.04 1.26
N ASN A 324 19.28 -10.07 1.99
CA ASN A 324 19.32 -10.27 3.44
C ASN A 324 20.22 -9.24 4.16
N HIS A 325 20.73 -8.25 3.44
CA HIS A 325 21.51 -7.15 4.00
C HIS A 325 21.32 -5.89 3.15
N ILE A 326 21.61 -4.74 3.76
CA ILE A 326 21.69 -3.46 3.07
C ILE A 326 23.09 -3.30 2.46
N LEU A 327 23.19 -2.57 1.35
CA LEU A 327 24.48 -2.24 0.75
C LEU A 327 25.05 -0.99 1.42
N ASP A 328 26.37 -0.92 1.53
CA ASP A 328 27.05 0.29 1.94
C ASP A 328 26.83 1.40 0.89
N ASP A 329 26.59 2.61 1.37
CA ASP A 329 26.59 3.79 0.53
C ASP A 329 28.04 4.18 0.26
N ASP A 330 28.56 3.82 -0.92
CA ASP A 330 29.87 4.33 -1.39
C ASP A 330 29.91 5.87 -1.27
N ASP A 331 31.03 6.41 -0.80
CA ASP A 331 31.25 7.86 -0.62
C ASP A 331 31.36 8.61 -1.96
#